data_AF-A0A8C0XV04-F1
#
_entry.id   AF-A0A8C0XV04-F1
#
_cell.length_a   1.000
_cell.length_b   1.000
_cell.length_c   1.000
_cell.angle_alpha   90.00
_cell.angle_beta   90.00
_cell.angle_gamma   90.00
#
_symmetry.space_group_name_H-M   'P 1'
#
loop_
_entity.id
_entity.type
_entity.pdbx_description
1 polymer ?
#
loop_
_entity_poly.entity_id
_entity_poly.type
_entity_poly.pdbx_seq_one_letter_code
_entity_poly.pdbx_strand_id
1 'polypeptide(L)'
;MDSELIHSVVGSYLQPPEQVFAPSFIQNESSQNCHSVNLEVPSPKMLQSPNSQALVLALKTLQEKIHRLELERTQAEDNLNILSREAAQYKKALENETNERNLAHQELIKQKKDISMQLSSAQSRCILLEKQLEYTKRMVLNVEREKTMILEQQAQLQREKEQDQMKLHAKLEKLDVLEKECFRLTTTQKTAEDKIKYLEEKLKEEEHHRKLFQDKSEKSACLKKGPPQQTYSKFRAPTFVSEKPTRTTFQCQAVPCDSEKSISICDNLSELLMAMQDELDQMSMEHEELLKQMKKTESHSVYDDIECELGHLLKKMEIKGEQISKLKKHQDSVRKLQQKVQDSKISEALGFQREDSNPKGSKNIKNNSRKCLNETNPFQKNISFHPMQVHNLRVKLRRDDITWEQ
;
A
#
# COMPACT_ATOMS: atom_id res chain seq x y z
N MET A 1 6.78 43.40 -13.36
CA MET A 1 7.75 42.38 -13.85
C MET A 1 7.22 41.84 -15.19
N ASP A 2 7.08 42.60 -16.27
CA ASP A 2 7.99 43.59 -16.88
C ASP A 2 9.35 42.99 -17.26
N SER A 3 9.49 42.63 -18.54
CA SER A 3 10.57 43.04 -19.47
C SER A 3 10.28 42.42 -20.86
N GLU A 4 9.96 43.26 -21.86
CA GLU A 4 10.85 43.59 -23.00
C GLU A 4 10.90 42.48 -24.08
N LEU A 5 10.21 42.60 -25.20
CA LEU A 5 10.44 43.55 -26.31
C LEU A 5 11.88 43.50 -26.86
N ILE A 6 12.13 42.56 -27.78
CA ILE A 6 13.26 42.65 -28.71
C ILE A 6 12.72 42.68 -30.14
N HIS A 7 12.76 43.87 -30.75
CA HIS A 7 12.55 44.03 -32.19
C HIS A 7 13.78 43.49 -32.94
N SER A 8 13.63 42.39 -33.68
CA SER A 8 14.66 41.96 -34.63
C SER A 8 14.41 42.59 -35.99
N VAL A 9 15.08 43.72 -36.23
CA VAL A 9 15.15 44.36 -37.55
C VAL A 9 15.95 43.48 -38.50
N VAL A 10 15.31 42.97 -39.56
CA VAL A 10 15.99 42.41 -40.73
C VAL A 10 15.54 43.19 -41.95
N GLY A 11 16.51 43.79 -42.64
CA GLY A 11 16.27 44.86 -43.62
C GLY A 11 15.58 44.39 -44.90
N SER A 12 14.80 45.30 -45.49
CA SER A 12 14.27 45.14 -46.84
C SER A 12 15.39 45.22 -47.88
N TYR A 13 15.54 44.18 -48.68
CA TYR A 13 16.25 44.26 -49.96
C TYR A 13 15.51 43.49 -51.05
N LEU A 14 15.03 44.25 -52.03
CA LEU A 14 14.71 43.83 -53.40
C LEU A 14 13.64 42.74 -53.57
N GLN A 15 12.37 43.17 -53.52
CA GLN A 15 11.35 42.61 -54.40
C GLN A 15 11.69 43.03 -55.84
N PRO A 16 11.94 42.11 -56.79
CA PRO A 16 12.11 42.47 -58.19
C PRO A 16 10.77 42.98 -58.77
N PRO A 17 10.76 43.97 -59.67
CA PRO A 17 9.53 44.44 -60.29
C PRO A 17 8.80 43.34 -61.07
N GLU A 18 7.48 43.32 -61.00
CA GLU A 18 6.67 42.66 -62.01
C GLU A 18 6.86 43.37 -63.37
N GLN A 19 6.90 42.57 -64.43
CA GLN A 19 6.79 42.97 -65.84
C GLN A 19 7.88 43.91 -66.40
N VAL A 20 8.73 43.33 -67.25
CA VAL A 20 9.04 43.98 -68.53
C VAL A 20 8.77 42.96 -69.65
N PHE A 21 7.75 43.22 -70.47
CA PHE A 21 7.58 42.50 -71.72
C PHE A 21 8.76 42.84 -72.63
N ALA A 22 9.69 41.91 -72.82
CA ALA A 22 10.65 42.01 -73.90
C ALA A 22 9.90 41.84 -75.24
N PRO A 23 10.10 42.72 -76.24
CA PRO A 23 9.47 42.56 -77.54
C PRO A 23 9.84 41.20 -78.16
N SER A 24 8.84 40.49 -78.69
CA SER A 24 9.07 39.32 -79.52
C SER A 24 9.88 39.74 -80.75
N PHE A 25 11.17 39.39 -80.75
CA PHE A 25 12.04 39.61 -81.89
C PHE A 25 11.49 38.81 -83.07
N ILE A 26 11.08 39.52 -84.12
CA ILE A 26 10.55 38.91 -85.34
C ILE A 26 11.65 38.04 -85.92
N GLN A 27 11.39 36.73 -86.00
CA GLN A 27 12.18 35.78 -86.75
C GLN A 27 12.02 36.10 -88.25
N ASN A 28 12.76 37.09 -88.72
CA ASN A 28 12.84 37.44 -90.14
C ASN A 28 13.61 36.32 -90.85
N GLU A 29 12.90 35.28 -91.29
CA GLU A 29 13.39 34.33 -92.29
C GLU A 29 13.54 35.03 -93.64
N SER A 30 14.60 35.82 -93.79
CA SER A 30 15.05 36.35 -95.07
C SER A 30 15.84 35.29 -95.85
N SER A 31 15.20 34.15 -96.10
CA SER A 31 15.67 33.18 -97.11
C SER A 31 15.22 33.65 -98.49
N GLN A 32 15.79 34.77 -98.92
CA GLN A 32 15.61 35.33 -100.26
C GLN A 32 16.37 34.44 -101.28
N ASN A 33 15.75 33.33 -101.67
CA ASN A 33 16.31 32.39 -102.63
C ASN A 33 16.21 32.95 -104.05
N CYS A 34 17.14 33.84 -104.40
CA CYS A 34 17.23 34.45 -105.71
C CYS A 34 17.54 33.42 -106.80
N HIS A 35 16.83 33.52 -107.92
CA HIS A 35 16.93 32.63 -109.07
C HIS A 35 18.37 32.47 -109.60
N SER A 36 18.84 31.22 -109.71
CA SER A 36 20.00 30.89 -110.55
C SER A 36 19.53 30.56 -111.97
N VAL A 37 19.28 31.58 -112.78
CA VAL A 37 19.15 31.43 -114.24
C VAL A 37 20.56 31.25 -114.80
N ASN A 38 20.82 30.13 -115.51
CA ASN A 38 22.05 29.97 -116.27
C ASN A 38 22.18 31.08 -117.31
N LEU A 39 23.27 31.85 -117.26
CA LEU A 39 23.68 32.70 -118.37
C LEU A 39 25.21 32.72 -118.49
N GLU A 40 25.68 32.61 -119.72
CA GLU A 40 27.07 32.32 -120.05
C GLU A 40 28.06 33.46 -119.73
N VAL A 41 29.31 33.05 -119.56
CA VAL A 41 30.48 33.93 -119.44
C VAL A 41 30.67 34.76 -120.73
N PRO A 42 30.94 36.07 -120.60
CA PRO A 42 32.15 36.60 -121.25
C PRO A 42 33.13 37.23 -120.25
N SER A 43 34.42 36.90 -120.41
CA SER A 43 35.52 37.43 -119.60
C SER A 43 35.74 38.95 -119.81
N PRO A 44 35.86 39.77 -118.75
CA PRO A 44 36.23 41.18 -118.89
C PRO A 44 37.72 41.33 -119.24
N LYS A 45 38.01 41.75 -120.47
CA LYS A 45 39.36 42.12 -120.90
C LYS A 45 39.87 43.34 -120.16
N MET A 46 41.18 43.36 -119.92
CA MET A 46 41.89 44.34 -119.11
C MET A 46 41.71 45.78 -119.60
N LEU A 47 41.28 46.67 -118.70
CA LEU A 47 41.60 48.11 -118.74
C LEU A 47 42.50 48.43 -117.54
N GLN A 48 43.79 48.17 -117.68
CA GLN A 48 44.80 48.46 -116.68
C GLN A 48 45.14 49.97 -116.67
N SER A 49 44.37 50.71 -115.88
CA SER A 49 44.76 52.00 -115.34
C SER A 49 45.26 51.77 -113.90
N PRO A 50 46.33 52.45 -113.43
CA PRO A 50 46.78 52.33 -112.04
C PRO A 50 45.66 52.55 -111.01
N ASN A 51 44.71 53.44 -111.31
CA ASN A 51 43.56 53.73 -110.45
C ASN A 51 42.51 52.60 -110.44
N SER A 52 42.26 51.91 -111.56
CA SER A 52 41.31 50.79 -111.58
C SER A 52 41.87 49.59 -110.80
N GLN A 53 43.18 49.37 -110.88
CA GLN A 53 43.86 48.31 -110.13
C GLN A 53 43.88 48.61 -108.61
N ALA A 54 44.14 49.85 -108.20
CA ALA A 54 44.06 50.26 -106.79
C ALA A 54 42.64 50.09 -106.20
N LEU A 55 41.60 50.45 -106.96
CA LEU A 55 40.20 50.27 -106.54
C LEU A 55 39.83 48.79 -106.35
N VAL A 56 40.22 47.92 -107.28
CA VAL A 56 39.97 46.48 -107.17
C VAL A 56 40.71 45.87 -105.97
N LEU A 57 41.92 46.33 -105.65
CA LEU A 57 42.65 45.90 -104.45
C LEU A 57 41.97 46.37 -103.16
N ALA A 58 41.49 47.62 -103.11
CA ALA A 58 40.74 48.15 -101.97
C ALA A 58 39.43 47.40 -101.73
N LEU A 59 38.67 47.10 -102.79
CA LEU A 59 37.42 46.32 -102.70
C LEU A 59 37.67 44.88 -102.23
N LYS A 60 38.71 44.20 -102.74
CA LYS A 60 39.10 42.87 -102.26
C LYS A 60 39.50 42.89 -100.77
N THR A 61 40.27 43.88 -100.35
CA THR A 61 40.67 44.07 -98.95
C THR A 61 39.46 44.30 -98.04
N LEU A 62 38.46 45.07 -98.51
CA LEU A 62 37.22 45.29 -97.78
C LEU A 62 36.36 44.02 -97.69
N GLN A 63 36.24 43.26 -98.78
CA GLN A 63 35.54 41.97 -98.79
C GLN A 63 36.17 40.97 -97.82
N GLU A 64 37.50 40.84 -97.82
CA GLU A 64 38.20 39.96 -96.88
C GLU A 64 38.02 40.42 -95.43
N LYS A 65 38.00 41.74 -95.17
CA LYS A 65 37.73 42.29 -93.84
C LYS A 65 36.29 42.04 -93.39
N ILE A 66 35.30 42.15 -94.28
CA ILE A 66 33.90 41.81 -93.98
C ILE A 66 33.78 40.33 -93.63
N HIS A 67 34.33 39.45 -94.46
CA HIS A 67 34.29 38.00 -94.21
C HIS A 67 34.96 37.60 -92.88
N ARG A 68 36.07 38.24 -92.52
CA ARG A 68 36.75 38.06 -91.23
C ARG A 68 35.86 38.51 -90.06
N LEU A 69 35.22 39.67 -90.16
CA LEU A 69 34.30 40.18 -89.14
C LEU A 69 33.03 39.32 -89.00
N GLU A 70 32.53 38.73 -90.10
CA GLU A 70 31.42 37.78 -90.07
C GLU A 70 31.79 36.50 -89.31
N LEU A 71 32.98 35.96 -89.55
CA LEU A 71 33.51 34.80 -88.82
C LEU A 71 33.73 35.09 -87.33
N GLU A 72 34.33 36.25 -87.00
CA GLU A 72 34.51 36.71 -85.62
C GLU A 72 33.15 36.91 -84.92
N ARG A 73 32.12 37.40 -85.65
CA ARG A 73 30.75 37.53 -85.14
C ARG A 73 30.14 36.18 -84.80
N THR A 74 30.21 35.19 -85.71
CA THR A 74 29.66 33.84 -85.43
C THR A 74 30.40 33.16 -84.29
N GLN A 75 31.73 33.32 -84.21
CA GLN A 75 32.51 32.78 -83.08
C GLN A 75 32.12 33.43 -81.74
N ALA A 76 31.88 34.75 -81.71
CA ALA A 76 31.41 35.45 -80.52
C ALA A 76 29.98 35.03 -80.13
N GLU A 77 29.12 34.78 -81.11
CA GLU A 77 27.76 34.29 -80.95
C GLU A 77 27.73 32.86 -80.37
N ASP A 78 28.56 31.95 -80.88
CA ASP A 78 28.73 30.59 -80.34
C ASP A 78 29.29 30.60 -78.91
N ASN A 79 30.30 31.43 -78.63
CA ASN A 79 30.85 31.61 -77.28
C ASN A 79 29.80 32.12 -76.29
N LEU A 80 28.97 33.08 -76.70
CA LEU A 80 27.87 33.59 -75.88
C LEU A 80 26.81 32.51 -75.62
N ASN A 81 26.48 31.69 -76.63
CA ASN A 81 25.56 30.57 -76.50
C ASN A 81 26.10 29.47 -75.55
N ILE A 82 27.41 29.26 -75.50
CA ILE A 82 28.06 28.37 -74.52
C ILE A 82 27.96 28.95 -73.11
N LEU A 83 28.41 30.19 -72.89
CA LEU A 83 28.33 30.86 -71.59
C LEU A 83 26.91 30.94 -71.04
N SER A 84 25.93 31.23 -71.90
CA SER A 84 24.50 31.28 -71.54
C SER A 84 24.01 29.92 -71.01
N ARG A 85 24.42 28.82 -71.65
CA ARG A 85 24.09 27.45 -71.24
C ARG A 85 24.74 27.08 -69.91
N GLU A 86 26.01 27.43 -69.73
CA GLU A 86 26.74 27.21 -68.48
C GLU A 86 26.13 28.00 -67.32
N ALA A 87 25.84 29.30 -67.52
CA ALA A 87 25.16 30.14 -66.54
C ALA A 87 23.78 29.58 -66.13
N ALA A 88 23.01 29.06 -67.09
CA ALA A 88 21.74 28.40 -66.81
C ALA A 88 21.92 27.09 -66.01
N GLN A 89 22.98 26.32 -66.26
CA GLN A 89 23.32 25.12 -65.49
C GLN A 89 23.72 25.46 -64.04
N TYR A 90 24.58 26.46 -63.83
CA TYR A 90 24.94 26.92 -62.48
C TYR A 90 23.74 27.44 -61.70
N LYS A 91 22.86 28.22 -62.34
CA LYS A 91 21.60 28.68 -61.73
C LYS A 91 20.74 27.50 -61.26
N LYS A 92 20.55 26.49 -62.12
CA LYS A 92 19.79 25.28 -61.79
C LYS A 92 20.41 24.46 -60.66
N ALA A 93 21.74 24.33 -60.65
CA ALA A 93 22.44 23.61 -59.59
C ALA A 93 22.26 24.28 -58.22
N LEU A 94 22.38 25.61 -58.16
CA LEU A 94 22.19 26.39 -56.94
C LEU A 94 20.74 26.35 -56.42
N GLU A 95 19.76 26.35 -57.32
CA GLU A 95 18.34 26.19 -56.99
C GLU A 95 18.07 24.79 -56.39
N ASN A 96 18.59 23.73 -57.02
CA ASN A 96 18.49 22.36 -56.52
C ASN A 96 19.10 22.22 -55.11
N GLU A 97 20.33 22.68 -54.91
CA GLU A 97 21.02 22.61 -53.60
C GLU A 97 20.24 23.38 -52.51
N THR A 98 19.56 24.46 -52.89
CA THR A 98 18.70 25.23 -51.98
C THR A 98 17.42 24.49 -51.63
N ASN A 99 16.79 23.82 -52.59
CA ASN A 99 15.63 22.96 -52.34
C ASN A 99 15.99 21.75 -51.46
N GLU A 100 17.15 21.13 -51.69
CA GLU A 100 17.67 20.04 -50.84
C GLU A 100 17.95 20.50 -49.40
N ARG A 101 18.61 21.65 -49.22
CA ARG A 101 18.84 22.25 -47.89
C ARG A 101 17.52 22.56 -47.16
N ASN A 102 16.52 23.09 -47.87
CA ASN A 102 15.19 23.37 -47.30
C ASN A 102 14.47 22.09 -46.87
N LEU A 103 14.51 21.03 -47.68
CA LEU A 103 13.91 19.74 -47.36
C LEU A 103 14.60 19.07 -46.16
N ALA A 104 15.94 19.08 -46.12
CA ALA A 104 16.72 18.56 -45.01
C ALA A 104 16.42 19.32 -43.70
N HIS A 105 16.26 20.65 -43.76
CA HIS A 105 15.87 21.46 -42.61
C HIS A 105 14.45 21.14 -42.12
N GLN A 106 13.50 20.93 -43.03
CA GLN A 106 12.12 20.57 -42.69
C GLN A 106 12.04 19.19 -42.02
N GLU A 107 12.76 18.20 -42.53
CA GLU A 107 12.81 16.85 -41.94
C GLU A 107 13.53 16.88 -40.56
N LEU A 108 14.58 17.69 -40.38
CA LEU A 108 15.22 17.89 -39.09
C LEU A 108 14.26 18.54 -38.06
N ILE A 109 13.46 19.54 -38.47
CA ILE A 109 12.41 20.11 -37.63
C ILE A 109 11.38 19.06 -37.22
N LYS A 110 10.96 18.19 -38.14
CA LYS A 110 10.01 17.10 -37.87
C LYS A 110 10.58 16.10 -36.88
N GLN A 111 11.79 15.60 -37.12
CA GLN A 111 12.49 14.70 -36.20
C GLN A 111 12.68 15.32 -34.80
N LYS A 112 13.00 16.62 -34.73
CA LYS A 112 13.09 17.35 -33.46
C LYS A 112 11.75 17.38 -32.71
N LYS A 113 10.62 17.55 -33.40
CA LYS A 113 9.27 17.48 -32.80
C LYS A 113 8.95 16.07 -32.32
N ASP A 114 9.24 15.05 -33.11
CA ASP A 114 8.99 13.65 -32.77
C ASP A 114 9.80 13.22 -31.53
N ILE A 115 11.08 13.57 -31.46
CA ILE A 115 11.94 13.36 -30.30
C ILE A 115 11.41 14.14 -29.07
N SER A 116 10.98 15.38 -29.24
CA SER A 116 10.40 16.18 -28.15
C SER A 116 9.11 15.57 -27.59
N MET A 117 8.27 14.98 -28.45
CA MET A 117 7.06 14.27 -28.05
C MET A 117 7.38 12.97 -27.31
N GLN A 118 8.35 12.19 -27.81
CA GLN A 118 8.84 10.99 -27.13
C GLN A 118 9.44 11.30 -25.75
N LEU A 119 10.23 12.38 -25.63
CA LEU A 119 10.80 12.83 -24.37
C LEU A 119 9.73 13.22 -23.36
N SER A 120 8.71 13.98 -23.78
CA SER A 120 7.56 14.35 -22.93
C SER A 120 6.76 13.14 -22.46
N SER A 121 6.54 12.16 -23.35
CA SER A 121 5.89 10.88 -23.02
C SER A 121 6.70 10.06 -22.02
N ALA A 122 8.02 9.97 -22.22
CA ALA A 122 8.94 9.28 -21.30
C ALA A 122 9.00 9.97 -19.92
N GLN A 123 9.03 11.30 -19.88
CA GLN A 123 9.01 12.09 -18.65
C GLN A 123 7.71 11.85 -17.86
N SER A 124 6.55 11.90 -18.53
CA SER A 124 5.25 11.60 -17.92
C SER A 124 5.20 10.17 -17.34
N ARG A 125 5.77 9.19 -18.06
CA ARG A 125 5.89 7.81 -17.57
C ARG A 125 6.79 7.69 -16.34
N CYS A 126 7.91 8.43 -16.29
CA CYS A 126 8.81 8.45 -15.13
C CYS A 126 8.10 9.01 -13.89
N ILE A 127 7.43 10.16 -14.03
CA ILE A 127 6.66 10.80 -12.94
C ILE A 127 5.59 9.86 -12.37
N LEU A 128 4.91 9.08 -13.22
CA LEU A 128 3.93 8.09 -12.76
C LEU A 128 4.59 6.94 -11.97
N LEU A 129 5.74 6.45 -12.43
CA LEU A 129 6.50 5.40 -11.73
C LEU A 129 7.08 5.89 -10.40
N GLU A 130 7.52 7.15 -10.33
CA GLU A 130 7.97 7.79 -9.09
C GLU A 130 6.83 7.88 -8.07
N LYS A 131 5.62 8.31 -8.48
CA LYS A 131 4.42 8.32 -7.62
C LYS A 131 4.06 6.93 -7.10
N GLN A 132 4.11 5.91 -7.96
CA GLN A 132 3.86 4.51 -7.58
C GLN A 132 4.92 3.97 -6.59
N LEU A 133 6.19 4.28 -6.84
CA LEU A 133 7.29 3.92 -5.94
C LEU A 133 7.13 4.58 -4.56
N GLU A 134 6.75 5.87 -4.52
CA GLU A 134 6.55 6.61 -3.28
C GLU A 134 5.34 6.12 -2.47
N TYR A 135 4.24 5.79 -3.15
CA TYR A 135 3.11 5.09 -2.53
C TYR A 135 3.55 3.75 -1.92
N THR A 136 4.29 2.94 -2.68
CA THR A 136 4.78 1.62 -2.23
C THR A 136 5.70 1.74 -1.01
N LYS A 137 6.65 2.68 -1.01
CA LYS A 137 7.50 2.97 0.16
C LYS A 137 6.67 3.30 1.40
N ARG A 138 5.67 4.18 1.26
CA ARG A 138 4.80 4.61 2.36
C ARG A 138 3.99 3.45 2.94
N MET A 139 3.46 2.58 2.09
CA MET A 139 2.74 1.37 2.51
C MET A 139 3.65 0.41 3.28
N VAL A 140 4.85 0.11 2.75
CA VAL A 140 5.83 -0.77 3.43
C VAL A 140 6.21 -0.22 4.80
N LEU A 141 6.57 1.07 4.89
CA LEU A 141 6.96 1.70 6.15
C LEU A 141 5.79 1.88 7.15
N ASN A 142 4.53 1.84 6.68
CA ASN A 142 3.38 1.70 7.58
C ASN A 142 3.29 0.27 8.17
N VAL A 143 3.38 -0.75 7.32
CA VAL A 143 3.36 -2.17 7.74
C VAL A 143 4.53 -2.50 8.69
N GLU A 144 5.71 -1.92 8.47
CA GLU A 144 6.86 -2.07 9.38
C GLU A 144 6.62 -1.47 10.77
N ARG A 145 5.91 -0.34 10.86
CA ARG A 145 5.51 0.27 12.14
C ARG A 145 4.46 -0.57 12.86
N GLU A 146 3.42 -1.01 12.16
CA GLU A 146 2.38 -1.89 12.71
C GLU A 146 2.99 -3.19 13.25
N LYS A 147 3.88 -3.83 12.47
CA LYS A 147 4.65 -4.99 12.91
C LYS A 147 5.45 -4.71 14.19
N THR A 148 6.11 -3.54 14.27
CA THR A 148 6.91 -3.15 15.43
C THR A 148 6.03 -2.96 16.67
N MET A 149 4.89 -2.27 16.53
CA MET A 149 3.91 -2.09 17.61
C MET A 149 3.32 -3.43 18.10
N ILE A 150 3.00 -4.35 17.20
CA ILE A 150 2.48 -5.68 17.57
C ILE A 150 3.54 -6.49 18.34
N LEU A 151 4.80 -6.46 17.90
CA LEU A 151 5.91 -7.14 18.60
C LEU A 151 6.17 -6.52 19.99
N GLU A 152 6.09 -5.19 20.11
CA GLU A 152 6.21 -4.50 21.40
C GLU A 152 5.05 -4.84 22.34
N GLN A 153 3.81 -4.86 21.84
CA GLN A 153 2.63 -5.27 22.60
C GLN A 153 2.73 -6.73 23.07
N GLN A 154 3.22 -7.64 22.20
CA GLN A 154 3.47 -9.03 22.56
C GLN A 154 4.54 -9.15 23.66
N ALA A 155 5.63 -8.36 23.57
CA ALA A 155 6.67 -8.31 24.59
C ALA A 155 6.20 -7.68 25.91
N GLN A 156 5.23 -6.76 25.89
CA GLN A 156 4.58 -6.25 27.10
C GLN A 156 3.69 -7.32 27.75
N LEU A 157 2.79 -7.95 26.99
CA LEU A 157 1.91 -9.01 27.51
C LEU A 157 2.69 -10.18 28.11
N GLN A 158 3.83 -10.55 27.51
CA GLN A 158 4.71 -11.58 28.05
C GLN A 158 5.34 -11.15 29.40
N ARG A 159 5.79 -9.90 29.54
CA ARG A 159 6.31 -9.36 30.81
C ARG A 159 5.23 -9.29 31.90
N GLU A 160 4.00 -8.90 31.55
CA GLU A 160 2.86 -8.87 32.48
C GLU A 160 2.52 -10.28 32.98
N LYS A 161 2.46 -11.26 32.08
CA LYS A 161 2.27 -12.68 32.42
C LYS A 161 3.36 -13.21 33.34
N GLU A 162 4.63 -12.91 33.06
CA GLU A 162 5.76 -13.30 33.91
C GLU A 162 5.66 -12.65 35.30
N GLN A 163 5.28 -11.37 35.36
CA GLN A 163 5.08 -10.65 36.62
C GLN A 163 3.96 -11.27 37.47
N ASP A 164 2.83 -11.64 36.86
CA ASP A 164 1.73 -12.29 37.55
C ASP A 164 2.06 -13.73 37.97
N GLN A 165 2.84 -14.45 37.17
CA GLN A 165 3.39 -15.77 37.55
C GLN A 165 4.32 -15.65 38.77
N MET A 166 5.18 -14.62 38.85
CA MET A 166 6.00 -14.35 40.03
C MET A 166 5.13 -14.00 41.26
N LYS A 167 4.10 -13.15 41.11
CA LYS A 167 3.15 -12.84 42.20
C LYS A 167 2.42 -14.09 42.70
N LEU A 168 2.03 -15.00 41.79
CA LEU A 168 1.37 -16.26 42.15
C LEU A 168 2.32 -17.18 42.91
N HIS A 169 3.57 -17.34 42.45
CA HIS A 169 4.58 -18.14 43.14
C HIS A 169 4.82 -17.65 44.58
N ALA A 170 5.00 -16.34 44.78
CA ALA A 170 5.17 -15.75 46.11
C ALA A 170 3.95 -15.95 47.03
N LYS A 171 2.73 -15.98 46.47
CA LYS A 171 1.51 -16.32 47.23
C LYS A 171 1.46 -17.80 47.63
N LEU A 172 1.87 -18.71 46.74
CA LEU A 172 1.94 -20.15 47.02
C LEU A 172 2.97 -20.47 48.10
N GLU A 173 4.15 -19.86 48.03
CA GLU A 173 5.19 -19.98 49.07
C GLU A 173 4.69 -19.50 50.44
N LYS A 174 3.97 -18.37 50.49
CA LYS A 174 3.33 -17.89 51.73
C LYS A 174 2.25 -18.85 52.25
N LEU A 175 1.52 -19.53 51.35
CA LEU A 175 0.51 -20.53 51.72
C LEU A 175 1.15 -21.78 52.33
N ASP A 176 2.23 -22.31 51.75
CA ASP A 176 2.98 -23.45 52.28
C ASP A 176 3.56 -23.16 53.69
N VAL A 177 4.05 -21.94 53.94
CA VAL A 177 4.47 -21.51 55.28
C VAL A 177 3.30 -21.52 56.28
N LEU A 178 2.12 -21.05 55.88
CA LEU A 178 0.92 -21.05 56.72
C LEU A 178 0.36 -22.46 56.95
N GLU A 179 0.46 -23.36 55.97
CA GLU A 179 0.05 -24.77 56.11
C GLU A 179 0.92 -25.50 57.14
N LYS A 180 2.24 -25.28 57.09
CA LYS A 180 3.20 -25.78 58.09
C LYS A 180 2.93 -25.21 59.49
N GLU A 181 2.53 -23.94 59.58
CA GLU A 181 2.12 -23.29 60.83
C GLU A 181 0.86 -23.95 61.42
N CYS A 182 -0.19 -24.13 60.61
CA CYS A 182 -1.42 -24.82 60.98
C CYS A 182 -1.14 -26.24 61.49
N PHE A 183 -0.33 -27.03 60.79
CA PHE A 183 0.01 -28.39 61.22
C PHE A 183 0.73 -28.41 62.59
N ARG A 184 1.64 -27.46 62.83
CA ARG A 184 2.34 -27.31 64.12
C ARG A 184 1.38 -26.92 65.24
N LEU A 185 0.45 -26.00 64.97
CA LEU A 185 -0.59 -25.59 65.92
C LEU A 185 -1.54 -26.75 66.24
N THR A 186 -2.02 -27.50 65.25
CA THR A 186 -2.87 -28.70 65.47
C THR A 186 -2.16 -29.76 66.30
N THR A 187 -0.86 -30.01 66.06
CA THR A 187 -0.05 -30.94 66.87
C THR A 187 0.05 -30.47 68.33
N THR A 188 0.24 -29.16 68.53
CA THR A 188 0.32 -28.55 69.86
C THR A 188 -1.03 -28.59 70.59
N GLN A 189 -2.13 -28.26 69.88
CA GLN A 189 -3.49 -28.33 70.38
C GLN A 189 -3.85 -29.75 70.82
N LYS A 190 -3.62 -30.76 69.98
CA LYS A 190 -3.89 -32.16 70.31
C LYS A 190 -3.13 -32.61 71.56
N THR A 191 -1.85 -32.21 71.68
CA THR A 191 -1.04 -32.50 72.87
C THR A 191 -1.63 -31.87 74.14
N ALA A 192 -2.22 -30.67 74.03
CA ALA A 192 -2.92 -30.02 75.14
C ALA A 192 -4.26 -30.71 75.47
N GLU A 193 -5.05 -31.10 74.46
CA GLU A 193 -6.32 -31.84 74.61
C GLU A 193 -6.10 -33.20 75.30
N ASP A 194 -5.13 -33.99 74.85
CA ASP A 194 -4.76 -35.28 75.47
C ASP A 194 -4.34 -35.09 76.94
N LYS A 195 -3.64 -34.00 77.25
CA LYS A 195 -3.22 -33.65 78.62
C LYS A 195 -4.40 -33.18 79.50
N ILE A 196 -5.34 -32.42 78.95
CA ILE A 196 -6.57 -32.03 79.66
C ILE A 196 -7.38 -33.27 79.99
N LYS A 197 -7.61 -34.16 79.01
CA LYS A 197 -8.35 -35.41 79.18
C LYS A 197 -7.75 -36.30 80.29
N TYR A 198 -6.43 -36.43 80.34
CA TYR A 198 -5.74 -37.13 81.43
C TYR A 198 -5.97 -36.49 82.81
N LEU A 199 -5.94 -35.15 82.89
CA LEU A 199 -6.21 -34.43 84.14
C LEU A 199 -7.69 -34.54 84.57
N GLU A 200 -8.63 -34.54 83.63
CA GLU A 200 -10.06 -34.79 83.90
C GLU A 200 -10.32 -36.21 84.43
N GLU A 201 -9.61 -37.21 83.90
CA GLU A 201 -9.68 -38.60 84.39
C GLU A 201 -9.12 -38.70 85.82
N LYS A 202 -7.96 -38.08 86.08
CA LYS A 202 -7.39 -38.00 87.43
C LYS A 202 -8.28 -37.22 88.42
N LEU A 203 -8.98 -36.19 87.96
CA LEU A 203 -9.94 -35.46 88.78
C LEU A 203 -11.12 -36.36 89.21
N LYS A 204 -11.69 -37.13 88.27
CA LYS A 204 -12.80 -38.06 88.55
C LYS A 204 -12.40 -39.19 89.51
N GLU A 205 -11.17 -39.71 89.39
CA GLU A 205 -10.62 -40.64 90.37
C GLU A 205 -10.56 -40.01 91.77
N GLU A 206 -10.04 -38.78 91.89
CA GLU A 206 -9.90 -38.06 93.16
C GLU A 206 -11.26 -37.72 93.79
N GLU A 207 -12.21 -37.26 93.00
CA GLU A 207 -13.61 -37.04 93.42
C GLU A 207 -14.26 -38.34 93.94
N HIS A 208 -14.05 -39.45 93.25
CA HIS A 208 -14.54 -40.77 93.68
C HIS A 208 -13.89 -41.21 95.00
N HIS A 209 -12.58 -40.97 95.17
CA HIS A 209 -11.89 -41.22 96.44
C HIS A 209 -12.46 -40.35 97.57
N ARG A 210 -12.65 -39.03 97.36
CA ARG A 210 -13.28 -38.14 98.35
C ARG A 210 -14.67 -38.63 98.74
N LYS A 211 -15.47 -39.05 97.76
CA LYS A 211 -16.82 -39.58 98.01
C LYS A 211 -16.78 -40.85 98.87
N LEU A 212 -15.87 -41.79 98.61
CA LEU A 212 -15.66 -42.97 99.46
C LEU A 212 -15.19 -42.62 100.87
N PHE A 213 -14.40 -41.56 101.07
CA PHE A 213 -14.04 -41.07 102.41
C PHE A 213 -15.24 -40.41 103.10
N GLN A 214 -16.04 -39.65 102.36
CA GLN A 214 -17.22 -38.98 102.88
C GLN A 214 -18.30 -39.99 103.30
N ASP A 215 -18.63 -40.97 102.45
CA ASP A 215 -19.56 -42.08 102.77
C ASP A 215 -19.11 -42.90 103.99
N LYS A 216 -17.79 -43.03 104.21
CA LYS A 216 -17.22 -43.66 105.43
C LYS A 216 -17.39 -42.76 106.66
N SER A 217 -17.24 -41.45 106.52
CA SER A 217 -17.42 -40.49 107.62
C SER A 217 -18.89 -40.31 108.02
N GLU A 218 -19.81 -40.30 107.05
CA GLU A 218 -21.26 -40.15 107.27
C GLU A 218 -21.85 -41.37 107.99
N LYS A 219 -21.26 -42.56 107.82
CA LYS A 219 -21.56 -43.75 108.65
C LYS A 219 -21.11 -43.65 110.12
N SER A 220 -20.36 -42.61 110.50
CA SER A 220 -19.85 -42.40 111.87
C SER A 220 -20.37 -41.14 112.56
N ALA A 221 -21.11 -40.27 111.85
CA ALA A 221 -21.48 -38.94 112.33
C ALA A 221 -23.00 -38.67 112.24
N CYS A 222 -23.76 -39.21 113.19
CA CYS A 222 -25.10 -38.74 113.48
C CYS A 222 -25.08 -37.90 114.78
N LEU A 223 -25.13 -36.55 114.70
CA LEU A 223 -25.84 -35.65 115.63
C LEU A 223 -25.69 -34.12 115.29
N LYS A 224 -26.85 -33.43 115.21
CA LYS A 224 -27.14 -31.99 115.54
C LYS A 224 -26.67 -30.79 114.67
N LYS A 225 -27.66 -30.20 113.96
CA LYS A 225 -28.13 -28.78 113.89
C LYS A 225 -27.20 -27.56 114.11
N GLY A 226 -27.32 -26.54 113.24
CA GLY A 226 -27.29 -25.09 113.61
C GLY A 226 -26.68 -24.08 112.58
N PRO A 227 -27.34 -22.93 112.24
CA PRO A 227 -26.83 -21.87 111.32
C PRO A 227 -26.46 -20.56 112.09
N PRO A 228 -26.26 -19.34 111.50
CA PRO A 228 -26.12 -18.88 110.10
C PRO A 228 -24.91 -17.90 109.84
N GLN A 229 -24.75 -17.36 108.61
CA GLN A 229 -24.65 -15.92 108.24
C GLN A 229 -24.12 -15.67 106.81
N GLN A 230 -24.07 -14.41 106.37
CA GLN A 230 -24.30 -13.94 104.99
C GLN A 230 -23.27 -12.89 104.54
N THR A 231 -22.83 -12.86 103.27
CA THR A 231 -22.48 -11.61 102.54
C THR A 231 -22.31 -11.77 101.03
N TYR A 232 -22.55 -10.67 100.32
CA TYR A 232 -22.75 -10.48 98.88
C TYR A 232 -21.48 -10.53 98.01
N SER A 233 -21.62 -10.92 96.73
CA SER A 233 -21.29 -10.05 95.59
C SER A 233 -21.96 -10.53 94.28
N LYS A 234 -22.12 -9.63 93.30
CA LYS A 234 -22.99 -9.81 92.12
C LYS A 234 -22.30 -9.28 90.87
N PHE A 235 -22.03 -10.14 89.88
CA PHE A 235 -21.73 -9.73 88.51
C PHE A 235 -22.54 -10.51 87.49
N ARG A 236 -22.72 -9.90 86.31
CA ARG A 236 -23.79 -10.14 85.35
C ARG A 236 -23.22 -10.59 84.00
N ALA A 237 -24.02 -11.43 83.32
CA ALA A 237 -24.20 -11.58 81.87
C ALA A 237 -23.58 -12.84 81.23
N PRO A 238 -24.10 -13.28 80.06
CA PRO A 238 -25.52 -13.35 79.69
C PRO A 238 -25.92 -14.74 79.16
N THR A 239 -27.23 -14.97 79.02
CA THR A 239 -27.79 -16.15 78.34
C THR A 239 -27.39 -16.16 76.86
N PHE A 240 -26.85 -17.27 76.35
CA PHE A 240 -26.80 -17.55 74.91
C PHE A 240 -27.72 -18.72 74.58
N VAL A 241 -28.49 -18.58 73.50
CA VAL A 241 -29.60 -19.47 73.15
C VAL A 241 -29.07 -20.67 72.35
N SER A 242 -29.57 -21.87 72.65
CA SER A 242 -29.30 -23.06 71.84
C SER A 242 -30.15 -23.05 70.57
N GLU A 243 -29.69 -22.40 69.51
CA GLU A 243 -30.29 -22.52 68.19
C GLU A 243 -29.86 -23.83 67.50
N LYS A 244 -30.85 -24.60 67.03
CA LYS A 244 -30.63 -25.74 66.14
C LYS A 244 -30.51 -25.23 64.70
N PRO A 245 -29.63 -25.79 63.86
CA PRO A 245 -29.55 -25.37 62.46
C PRO A 245 -30.76 -25.88 61.66
N THR A 246 -31.65 -24.96 61.30
CA THR A 246 -32.79 -25.24 60.41
C THR A 246 -32.32 -25.31 58.96
N ARG A 247 -32.72 -26.35 58.25
CA ARG A 247 -32.39 -26.63 56.85
C ARG A 247 -33.20 -25.71 55.92
N THR A 248 -32.59 -24.68 55.33
CA THR A 248 -33.29 -23.75 54.43
C THR A 248 -33.17 -24.19 52.97
N THR A 249 -34.25 -24.79 52.45
CA THR A 249 -34.42 -25.03 51.02
C THR A 249 -34.86 -23.73 50.34
N PHE A 250 -34.03 -23.18 49.45
CA PHE A 250 -34.48 -22.13 48.51
C PHE A 250 -34.88 -22.77 47.19
N GLN A 251 -36.18 -22.95 46.98
CA GLN A 251 -36.72 -23.06 45.62
C GLN A 251 -36.87 -21.65 45.04
N CYS A 252 -36.01 -21.29 44.10
CA CYS A 252 -36.31 -20.18 43.19
C CYS A 252 -37.26 -20.71 42.11
N GLN A 253 -38.53 -20.38 42.24
CA GLN A 253 -39.56 -20.71 41.26
C GLN A 253 -39.35 -19.84 40.00
N ALA A 254 -38.82 -20.43 38.95
CA ALA A 254 -38.72 -19.76 37.65
C ALA A 254 -40.12 -19.67 37.01
N VAL A 255 -40.60 -18.44 36.80
CA VAL A 255 -41.75 -18.18 35.93
C VAL A 255 -41.27 -18.39 34.48
N PRO A 256 -41.90 -19.27 33.69
CA PRO A 256 -41.67 -19.29 32.26
C PRO A 256 -42.47 -18.14 31.65
N CYS A 257 -41.78 -17.06 31.28
CA CYS A 257 -42.37 -16.05 30.39
C CYS A 257 -42.41 -16.59 28.96
N ASP A 258 -43.49 -16.24 28.26
CA ASP A 258 -43.96 -16.92 27.08
C ASP A 258 -43.08 -16.78 25.83
N SER A 259 -43.30 -17.76 24.95
CA SER A 259 -42.95 -17.82 23.54
C SER A 259 -43.08 -16.48 22.78
N GLU A 260 -41.98 -15.75 22.66
CA GLU A 260 -41.68 -15.03 21.41
C GLU A 260 -40.69 -15.85 20.58
N LYS A 261 -40.92 -15.90 19.26
CA LYS A 261 -40.02 -16.59 18.32
C LYS A 261 -38.61 -16.03 18.50
N SER A 262 -37.66 -16.87 18.91
CA SER A 262 -36.26 -16.48 18.97
C SER A 262 -35.76 -16.16 17.57
N ILE A 263 -35.75 -14.88 17.20
CA ILE A 263 -35.06 -14.38 16.02
C ILE A 263 -33.61 -14.86 16.15
N SER A 264 -33.17 -15.71 15.23
CA SER A 264 -31.85 -16.30 15.35
C SER A 264 -30.81 -15.20 15.15
N ILE A 265 -29.74 -15.22 15.94
CA ILE A 265 -28.63 -14.26 15.77
C ILE A 265 -28.05 -14.33 14.35
N CYS A 266 -28.22 -15.46 13.65
CA CYS A 266 -27.81 -15.62 12.26
C CYS A 266 -28.72 -14.86 11.28
N ASP A 267 -29.99 -14.60 11.63
CA ASP A 267 -30.99 -13.98 10.75
C ASP A 267 -30.69 -12.48 10.62
N ASN A 268 -30.49 -11.80 11.76
CA ASN A 268 -30.09 -10.38 11.83
C ASN A 268 -28.75 -10.11 11.12
N LEU A 269 -27.78 -11.03 11.24
CA LEU A 269 -26.53 -10.92 10.48
C LEU A 269 -26.72 -11.11 8.98
N SER A 270 -27.71 -11.91 8.55
CA SER A 270 -28.00 -12.15 7.14
C SER A 270 -28.70 -10.95 6.50
N GLU A 271 -29.63 -10.31 7.22
CA GLU A 271 -30.30 -9.07 6.81
C GLU A 271 -29.29 -7.92 6.65
N LEU A 272 -28.42 -7.71 7.65
CA LEU A 272 -27.35 -6.71 7.55
C LEU A 272 -26.40 -6.99 6.37
N LEU A 273 -26.06 -8.26 6.13
CA LEU A 273 -25.20 -8.66 5.01
C LEU A 273 -25.86 -8.40 3.65
N MET A 274 -27.17 -8.62 3.52
CA MET A 274 -27.93 -8.26 2.32
C MET A 274 -27.88 -6.76 2.08
N ALA A 275 -28.28 -5.95 3.07
CA ALA A 275 -28.28 -4.49 2.94
C ALA A 275 -26.89 -3.93 2.55
N MET A 276 -25.82 -4.47 3.13
CA MET A 276 -24.45 -4.09 2.76
C MET A 276 -24.06 -4.53 1.34
N GLN A 277 -24.57 -5.67 0.85
CA GLN A 277 -24.34 -6.12 -0.52
C GLN A 277 -25.12 -5.24 -1.52
N ASP A 278 -26.37 -4.92 -1.23
CA ASP A 278 -27.21 -4.01 -2.04
C ASP A 278 -26.55 -2.61 -2.16
N GLU A 279 -25.99 -2.09 -1.06
CA GLU A 279 -25.23 -0.83 -1.06
C GLU A 279 -23.91 -0.91 -1.85
N LEU A 280 -23.28 -2.09 -1.97
CA LEU A 280 -22.10 -2.29 -2.81
C LEU A 280 -22.48 -2.35 -4.29
N ASP A 281 -23.58 -3.02 -4.60
CA ASP A 281 -24.10 -3.16 -5.96
C ASP A 281 -24.61 -1.79 -6.47
N GLN A 282 -25.24 -0.98 -5.60
CA GLN A 282 -25.62 0.42 -5.88
C GLN A 282 -24.40 1.30 -6.24
N MET A 283 -23.31 1.21 -5.48
CA MET A 283 -22.06 1.94 -5.81
C MET A 283 -21.38 1.39 -7.08
N SER A 284 -21.56 0.10 -7.38
CA SER A 284 -21.05 -0.51 -8.61
C SER A 284 -21.79 0.03 -9.84
N MET A 285 -23.10 0.25 -9.74
CA MET A 285 -23.89 0.93 -10.78
C MET A 285 -23.48 2.40 -10.95
N GLU A 286 -23.31 3.13 -9.85
CA GLU A 286 -22.82 4.52 -9.84
C GLU A 286 -21.44 4.63 -10.52
N HIS A 287 -20.53 3.68 -10.26
CA HIS A 287 -19.21 3.60 -10.88
C HIS A 287 -19.30 3.34 -12.41
N GLU A 288 -20.20 2.46 -12.85
CA GLU A 288 -20.40 2.24 -14.29
C GLU A 288 -21.04 3.45 -14.99
N GLU A 289 -21.90 4.19 -14.29
CA GLU A 289 -22.49 5.43 -14.78
C GLU A 289 -21.45 6.56 -14.91
N LEU A 290 -20.61 6.78 -13.89
CA LEU A 290 -19.51 7.74 -13.96
C LEU A 290 -18.52 7.39 -15.10
N LEU A 291 -18.21 6.10 -15.30
CA LEU A 291 -17.40 5.66 -16.46
C LEU A 291 -18.07 5.94 -17.81
N LYS A 292 -19.41 5.90 -17.89
CA LYS A 292 -20.16 6.28 -19.11
C LYS A 292 -20.16 7.80 -19.31
N GLN A 293 -20.26 8.60 -18.24
CA GLN A 293 -20.16 10.05 -18.30
C GLN A 293 -18.75 10.50 -18.73
N MET A 294 -17.70 9.89 -18.17
CA MET A 294 -16.30 10.13 -18.54
C MET A 294 -16.04 9.88 -20.04
N LYS A 295 -16.63 8.82 -20.62
CA LYS A 295 -16.53 8.50 -22.06
C LYS A 295 -17.33 9.42 -22.98
N LYS A 296 -18.30 10.17 -22.45
CA LYS A 296 -19.20 11.06 -23.21
C LYS A 296 -18.74 12.52 -23.19
N THR A 297 -17.83 12.88 -22.29
CA THR A 297 -17.50 14.27 -21.97
C THR A 297 -16.26 14.73 -22.74
N GLU A 298 -16.38 15.82 -23.51
CA GLU A 298 -15.28 16.41 -24.29
C GLU A 298 -14.54 17.54 -23.55
N SER A 299 -15.10 18.06 -22.44
CA SER A 299 -14.46 19.11 -21.65
C SER A 299 -13.44 18.55 -20.66
N HIS A 300 -12.20 19.02 -20.73
CA HIS A 300 -11.09 18.56 -19.89
C HIS A 300 -11.35 18.79 -18.39
N SER A 301 -11.91 19.93 -17.98
CA SER A 301 -12.14 20.20 -16.55
C SER A 301 -13.16 19.24 -15.94
N VAL A 302 -14.21 18.91 -16.69
CA VAL A 302 -15.26 17.99 -16.24
C VAL A 302 -14.76 16.53 -16.24
N TYR A 303 -13.79 16.20 -17.09
CA TYR A 303 -13.10 14.91 -17.05
C TYR A 303 -12.34 14.72 -15.73
N ASP A 304 -11.54 15.72 -15.33
CA ASP A 304 -10.75 15.68 -14.10
C ASP A 304 -11.65 15.59 -12.84
N ASP A 305 -12.79 16.30 -12.84
CA ASP A 305 -13.82 16.22 -11.78
C ASP A 305 -14.41 14.79 -11.70
N ILE A 306 -14.82 14.19 -12.83
CA ILE A 306 -15.36 12.83 -12.89
C ILE A 306 -14.30 11.79 -12.46
N GLU A 307 -13.03 11.96 -12.84
CA GLU A 307 -11.94 11.08 -12.41
C GLU A 307 -11.73 11.16 -10.89
N CYS A 308 -11.86 12.35 -10.30
CA CYS A 308 -11.83 12.54 -8.84
C CYS A 308 -13.01 11.84 -8.15
N GLU A 309 -14.24 11.99 -8.66
CA GLU A 309 -15.42 11.30 -8.10
C GLU A 309 -15.30 9.78 -8.19
N LEU A 310 -14.87 9.25 -9.35
CA LEU A 310 -14.60 7.83 -9.55
C LEU A 310 -13.55 7.30 -8.54
N GLY A 311 -12.49 8.08 -8.31
CA GLY A 311 -11.43 7.75 -7.34
C GLY A 311 -11.90 7.79 -5.87
N HIS A 312 -12.93 8.57 -5.53
CA HIS A 312 -13.56 8.53 -4.21
C HIS A 312 -14.52 7.34 -4.08
N LEU A 313 -15.31 7.06 -5.12
CA LEU A 313 -16.26 5.96 -5.14
C LEU A 313 -15.57 4.59 -5.06
N LEU A 314 -14.47 4.40 -5.77
CA LEU A 314 -13.67 3.16 -5.71
C LEU A 314 -13.15 2.86 -4.30
N LYS A 315 -12.65 3.87 -3.58
CA LYS A 315 -12.24 3.71 -2.16
C LYS A 315 -13.41 3.32 -1.27
N LYS A 316 -14.60 3.88 -1.52
CA LYS A 316 -15.84 3.56 -0.78
C LYS A 316 -16.31 2.14 -1.06
N MET A 317 -16.20 1.67 -2.31
CA MET A 317 -16.45 0.27 -2.71
C MET A 317 -15.47 -0.71 -2.04
N GLU A 318 -14.17 -0.40 -2.05
CA GLU A 318 -13.13 -1.20 -1.39
C GLU A 318 -13.40 -1.35 0.12
N ILE A 319 -13.63 -0.23 0.82
CA ILE A 319 -13.97 -0.21 2.25
C ILE A 319 -15.24 -1.05 2.54
N LYS A 320 -16.28 -0.95 1.70
CA LYS A 320 -17.50 -1.73 1.89
C LYS A 320 -17.27 -3.23 1.62
N GLY A 321 -16.46 -3.58 0.62
CA GLY A 321 -16.02 -4.95 0.36
C GLY A 321 -15.25 -5.57 1.54
N GLU A 322 -14.39 -4.80 2.22
CA GLU A 322 -13.77 -5.24 3.47
C GLU A 322 -14.79 -5.48 4.59
N GLN A 323 -15.76 -4.56 4.77
CA GLN A 323 -16.78 -4.69 5.81
C GLN A 323 -17.65 -5.93 5.59
N ILE A 324 -18.11 -6.17 4.35
CA ILE A 324 -18.83 -7.40 3.96
C ILE A 324 -17.97 -8.64 4.23
N SER A 325 -16.66 -8.59 3.95
CA SER A 325 -15.73 -9.69 4.21
C SER A 325 -15.54 -9.96 5.71
N LYS A 326 -15.48 -8.92 6.54
CA LYS A 326 -15.43 -9.03 8.01
C LYS A 326 -16.74 -9.61 8.56
N LEU A 327 -17.89 -9.14 8.06
CA LEU A 327 -19.22 -9.63 8.44
C LEU A 327 -19.44 -11.10 8.05
N LYS A 328 -19.08 -11.51 6.82
CA LYS A 328 -19.11 -12.92 6.35
C LYS A 328 -18.29 -13.83 7.27
N LYS A 329 -17.05 -13.45 7.61
CA LYS A 329 -16.20 -14.19 8.56
C LYS A 329 -16.81 -14.31 9.96
N HIS A 330 -17.47 -13.25 10.45
CA HIS A 330 -18.17 -13.29 11.72
C HIS A 330 -19.38 -14.23 11.67
N GLN A 331 -20.20 -14.14 10.63
CA GLN A 331 -21.37 -15.00 10.39
C GLN A 331 -20.98 -16.50 10.33
N ASP A 332 -19.89 -16.85 9.66
CA ASP A 332 -19.36 -18.21 9.62
C ASP A 332 -18.83 -18.69 10.98
N SER A 333 -18.26 -17.78 11.77
CA SER A 333 -17.79 -18.09 13.13
C SER A 333 -18.97 -18.34 14.07
N VAL A 334 -20.04 -17.54 13.96
CA VAL A 334 -21.31 -17.73 14.68
C VAL A 334 -21.97 -19.05 14.28
N ARG A 335 -22.08 -19.36 12.98
CA ARG A 335 -22.59 -20.66 12.49
C ARG A 335 -21.79 -21.85 13.05
N LYS A 336 -20.45 -21.77 13.04
CA LYS A 336 -19.59 -22.82 13.61
C LYS A 336 -19.77 -23.01 15.12
N LEU A 337 -20.02 -21.94 15.87
CA LEU A 337 -20.32 -22.02 17.31
C LEU A 337 -21.71 -22.61 17.55
N GLN A 338 -22.72 -22.17 16.80
CA GLN A 338 -24.08 -22.72 16.87
C GLN A 338 -24.10 -24.23 16.55
N GLN A 339 -23.39 -24.67 15.51
CA GLN A 339 -23.26 -26.08 15.17
C GLN A 339 -22.65 -26.89 16.32
N LYS A 340 -21.52 -26.44 16.89
CA LYS A 340 -20.88 -27.11 18.04
C LYS A 340 -21.80 -27.23 19.26
N VAL A 341 -22.63 -26.23 19.52
CA VAL A 341 -23.61 -26.26 20.62
C VAL A 341 -24.71 -27.30 20.36
N GLN A 342 -25.15 -27.47 19.10
CA GLN A 342 -26.12 -28.52 18.74
C GLN A 342 -25.49 -29.92 18.76
N ASP A 343 -24.28 -30.09 18.21
CA ASP A 343 -23.56 -31.37 18.21
C ASP A 343 -23.33 -31.86 19.65
N SER A 344 -22.99 -30.94 20.57
CA SER A 344 -22.83 -31.25 21.99
C SER A 344 -24.14 -31.73 22.63
N LYS A 345 -25.26 -31.03 22.38
CA LYS A 345 -26.60 -31.43 22.85
C LYS A 345 -27.04 -32.81 22.33
N ILE A 346 -26.71 -33.13 21.08
CA ILE A 346 -27.04 -34.44 20.49
C ILE A 346 -26.18 -35.55 21.13
N SER A 347 -24.90 -35.28 21.43
CA SER A 347 -24.05 -36.24 22.13
C SER A 347 -24.51 -36.53 23.58
N GLU A 348 -25.07 -35.52 24.25
CA GLU A 348 -25.55 -35.62 25.63
C GLU A 348 -26.92 -36.33 25.70
N ALA A 349 -27.79 -36.12 24.71
CA ALA A 349 -29.09 -36.79 24.59
C ALA A 349 -29.00 -38.31 24.31
N LEU A 350 -27.87 -38.80 23.79
CA LEU A 350 -27.63 -40.22 23.52
C LEU A 350 -26.97 -40.97 24.70
N GLY A 351 -26.65 -40.29 25.80
CA GLY A 351 -25.89 -40.84 26.94
C GLY A 351 -26.66 -41.73 27.93
N PHE A 352 -27.97 -41.92 27.77
CA PHE A 352 -28.81 -42.58 28.77
C PHE A 352 -29.67 -43.75 28.23
N GLN A 353 -29.03 -44.87 27.87
CA GLN A 353 -29.61 -46.16 28.29
C GLN A 353 -28.63 -47.35 28.37
N ARG A 354 -28.77 -48.05 29.50
CA ARG A 354 -28.59 -49.50 29.73
C ARG A 354 -27.19 -50.01 30.11
N GLU A 355 -27.16 -50.51 31.34
CA GLU A 355 -26.09 -51.24 32.01
C GLU A 355 -26.28 -52.77 31.88
N ASP A 356 -25.24 -53.53 32.23
CA ASP A 356 -25.16 -54.99 32.47
C ASP A 356 -25.33 -56.01 31.32
N SER A 357 -24.21 -56.67 30.96
CA SER A 357 -24.04 -58.15 30.89
C SER A 357 -22.67 -58.55 30.28
N ASN A 358 -21.86 -59.32 31.01
CA ASN A 358 -20.59 -59.96 30.58
C ASN A 358 -20.89 -61.41 30.03
N PRO A 359 -19.97 -62.26 29.48
CA PRO A 359 -18.52 -62.11 29.23
C PRO A 359 -17.93 -62.78 27.93
N LYS A 360 -16.59 -62.82 27.85
CA LYS A 360 -15.68 -63.69 27.05
C LYS A 360 -15.34 -63.31 25.59
N GLY A 361 -14.04 -63.34 25.26
CA GLY A 361 -13.54 -63.40 23.87
C GLY A 361 -12.08 -63.00 23.67
N SER A 362 -11.11 -63.89 23.94
CA SER A 362 -9.69 -63.64 23.67
C SER A 362 -9.35 -63.65 22.17
N LYS A 363 -8.56 -62.68 21.69
CA LYS A 363 -7.30 -62.82 20.89
C LYS A 363 -6.92 -61.45 20.28
N ASN A 364 -5.81 -60.80 20.65
CA ASN A 364 -4.38 -61.04 20.31
C ASN A 364 -3.92 -60.37 18.99
N ILE A 365 -2.68 -59.82 18.98
CA ILE A 365 -1.81 -59.56 17.79
C ILE A 365 -2.25 -58.33 16.92
N LYS A 366 -1.41 -57.32 16.57
CA LYS A 366 0.05 -57.09 16.70
C LYS A 366 0.46 -55.62 16.43
N ASN A 367 1.73 -55.31 16.72
CA ASN A 367 2.66 -54.34 16.06
C ASN A 367 2.99 -52.97 16.72
N ASN A 368 4.23 -52.93 17.24
CA ASN A 368 5.28 -51.89 17.16
C ASN A 368 4.94 -50.41 17.46
N SER A 369 5.56 -49.68 18.42
CA SER A 369 6.92 -49.62 19.02
C SER A 369 7.74 -48.40 18.55
N ARG A 370 7.84 -47.40 19.46
CA ARG A 370 8.99 -46.52 19.77
C ARG A 370 9.81 -45.92 18.62
N LYS A 371 9.92 -44.57 18.62
CA LYS A 371 11.10 -43.82 19.14
C LYS A 371 10.94 -42.30 18.92
N CYS A 372 11.26 -41.51 19.94
CA CYS A 372 11.91 -40.19 19.79
C CYS A 372 12.99 -40.09 20.87
N LEU A 373 14.20 -39.65 20.49
CA LEU A 373 15.32 -39.37 21.40
C LEU A 373 15.34 -37.87 21.75
N ASN A 374 16.00 -37.56 22.87
CA ASN A 374 16.41 -36.20 23.24
C ASN A 374 17.71 -35.80 22.53
N GLU A 375 17.95 -34.49 22.38
CA GLU A 375 19.23 -33.73 22.32
C GLU A 375 19.04 -32.45 21.47
N THR A 376 19.76 -31.32 21.62
CA THR A 376 20.42 -30.68 22.78
C THR A 376 20.70 -29.21 22.39
N ASN A 377 20.55 -28.25 23.32
CA ASN A 377 20.80 -26.82 23.06
C ASN A 377 22.10 -26.32 23.74
N PRO A 378 23.05 -25.73 22.99
CA PRO A 378 24.17 -24.99 23.57
C PRO A 378 24.19 -23.48 23.19
N PHE A 379 24.98 -22.73 23.97
CA PHE A 379 25.39 -21.32 23.76
C PHE A 379 24.49 -20.18 24.24
N GLN A 380 24.52 -20.04 25.56
CA GLN A 380 24.39 -18.80 26.33
C GLN A 380 25.56 -17.84 26.04
N LYS A 381 25.31 -16.54 25.83
CA LYS A 381 26.33 -15.46 25.94
C LYS A 381 25.76 -14.24 26.64
N ASN A 382 26.39 -13.88 27.77
CA ASN A 382 26.13 -12.64 28.49
C ASN A 382 26.67 -11.43 27.71
N ILE A 383 25.87 -10.36 27.60
CA ILE A 383 26.37 -8.99 27.40
C ILE A 383 25.60 -8.08 28.36
N SER A 384 26.30 -7.47 29.30
CA SER A 384 25.75 -6.50 30.26
C SER A 384 25.57 -5.13 29.61
N PHE A 385 24.35 -4.60 29.61
CA PHE A 385 24.10 -3.22 29.18
C PHE A 385 24.19 -2.26 30.38
N HIS A 386 25.18 -1.36 30.34
CA HIS A 386 25.15 -0.12 31.14
C HIS A 386 24.40 0.96 30.36
N PRO A 387 23.51 1.76 30.99
CA PRO A 387 22.86 2.87 30.30
C PRO A 387 23.84 4.04 30.10
N MET A 388 24.12 4.42 28.85
CA MET A 388 24.77 5.71 28.56
C MET A 388 23.75 6.86 28.67
N GLN A 389 24.08 7.87 29.46
CA GLN A 389 23.28 9.10 29.58
C GLN A 389 23.32 9.92 28.29
N VAL A 390 22.23 9.90 27.52
CA VAL A 390 22.02 10.81 26.39
C VAL A 390 21.80 12.25 26.87
N HIS A 391 22.90 13.00 26.87
CA HIS A 391 22.90 14.46 26.88
C HIS A 391 23.82 14.93 25.76
N ASN A 392 23.44 16.03 25.08
CA ASN A 392 24.03 16.58 23.86
C ASN A 392 23.66 15.87 22.53
N LEU A 393 22.46 16.18 22.05
CA LEU A 393 22.23 16.43 20.61
C LEU A 393 21.29 17.64 20.40
N ARG A 394 21.51 18.68 21.22
CA ARG A 394 21.13 20.06 20.89
C ARG A 394 22.33 20.67 20.15
N VAL A 395 22.07 21.57 19.19
CA VAL A 395 23.05 22.32 18.38
C VAL A 395 23.73 21.51 17.25
N LYS A 396 23.05 21.37 16.10
CA LYS A 396 23.67 21.31 14.75
C LYS A 396 22.69 21.46 13.56
N LEU A 397 21.68 22.33 13.67
CA LEU A 397 20.95 22.86 12.52
C LEU A 397 21.31 24.34 12.37
N ARG A 398 21.67 24.76 11.15
CA ARG A 398 21.91 26.17 10.82
C ARG A 398 20.59 26.80 10.39
N ARG A 399 20.54 28.14 10.41
CA ARG A 399 19.31 28.88 10.07
C ARG A 399 18.94 28.73 8.58
N ASP A 400 19.92 28.36 7.77
CA ASP A 400 19.85 28.30 6.30
C ASP A 400 19.40 26.92 5.78
N ASP A 401 19.25 25.92 6.66
CA ASP A 401 18.81 24.55 6.32
C ASP A 401 17.27 24.44 6.15
N ILE A 402 16.55 25.56 6.12
CA ILE A 402 15.08 25.64 5.99
C ILE A 402 14.70 26.60 4.86
N THR A 403 14.75 26.12 3.63
CA THR A 403 14.10 26.77 2.48
C THR A 403 12.72 26.17 2.27
N TRP A 404 11.68 27.00 2.36
CA TRP A 404 10.36 26.66 1.83
C TRP A 404 10.32 27.13 0.37
N GLU A 405 10.13 26.20 -0.58
CA GLU A 405 9.71 26.56 -1.93
C GLU A 405 8.30 27.16 -1.87
N GLN A 406 8.05 28.15 -2.72
CA GLN A 406 6.83 28.98 -2.76
C GLN A 406 6.05 28.75 -4.05
#